data_AF-A0A850KD12-F1
#
_entry.id   AF-A0A850KD12-F1
#
_cell.length_a   1.000
_cell.length_b   1.000
_cell.length_c   1.000
_cell.angle_alpha   90.00
_cell.angle_beta   90.00
_cell.angle_gamma   90.00
#
_symmetry.space_group_name_H-M   'P 1'
#
loop_
_entity.id
_entity.type
_entity.pdbx_description
1 polymer ?
#
loop_
_entity_poly.entity_id
_entity_poly.type
_entity_poly.pdbx_seq_one_letter_code
_entity_poly.pdbx_strand_id
1 'polypeptide(L)' 'MAIPPGFLDELRNRVSVSEIVGKRVKLVKKGREHSGLCPFHNE' A
#
# COMPACT_ATOMS: atom_id res chain seq x y z
N MET A 1 11.19 -24.55 -3.88
CA MET A 1 9.95 -24.17 -3.16
C MET A 1 9.14 -23.30 -4.11
N ALA A 2 7.93 -23.72 -4.48
CA ALA A 2 7.08 -22.97 -5.40
C ALA A 2 6.00 -22.22 -4.63
N ILE A 3 5.68 -21.01 -5.06
CA ILE A 3 4.55 -20.24 -4.53
C ILE A 3 3.25 -20.92 -4.99
N PRO A 4 2.28 -21.19 -4.10
CA PRO A 4 1.02 -21.81 -4.49
C PRO A 4 0.28 -20.97 -5.54
N PRO A 5 -0.41 -21.62 -6.50
CA PRO A 5 -1.27 -20.90 -7.43
C PRO A 5 -2.33 -20.09 -6.66
N GLY A 6 -2.50 -18.82 -7.00
CA GLY A 6 -3.46 -17.90 -6.36
C GLY A 6 -2.97 -17.23 -5.06
N PHE A 7 -1.81 -17.58 -4.53
CA PHE A 7 -1.28 -16.95 -3.31
C PHE A 7 -1.09 -15.42 -3.45
N LEU A 8 -0.63 -14.95 -4.62
CA LEU A 8 -0.42 -13.52 -4.86
C LEU A 8 -1.75 -12.74 -4.86
N ASP A 9 -2.83 -13.33 -5.38
CA ASP A 9 -4.16 -12.72 -5.36
C ASP A 9 -4.73 -12.67 -3.95
N GLU A 10 -4.56 -13.75 -3.18
CA GLU A 10 -4.91 -13.78 -1.76
C GLU A 10 -4.17 -12.68 -0.98
N LEU A 11 -2.86 -12.54 -1.22
CA LEU A 11 -2.04 -11.50 -0.57
C LEU A 11 -2.53 -10.09 -0.91
N ARG A 12 -2.80 -9.82 -2.19
CA ARG A 12 -3.32 -8.52 -2.65
C ARG A 12 -4.68 -8.18 -2.03
N ASN A 13 -5.54 -9.18 -1.82
CA ASN A 13 -6.87 -8.99 -1.22
C ASN A 13 -6.82 -8.75 0.30
N ARG A 14 -5.80 -9.26 0.99
CA ARG A 14 -5.66 -9.12 2.45
C ARG A 14 -4.93 -7.85 2.88
N VAL A 15 -4.10 -7.29 2.01
CA VAL A 15 -3.20 -6.19 2.38
C VAL A 15 -3.68 -4.88 1.77
N SER A 16 -3.99 -3.90 2.62
CA SER A 16 -4.29 -2.55 2.13
C SER A 16 -3.01 -1.81 1.76
N VAL A 17 -2.97 -1.22 0.57
CA VAL A 17 -1.81 -0.46 0.08
C VAL A 17 -1.54 0.75 0.99
N SER A 18 -2.58 1.41 1.48
CA SER A 18 -2.47 2.56 2.39
C SER A 18 -1.79 2.19 3.72
N GLU A 19 -2.03 1.00 4.26
CA GLU A 19 -1.36 0.56 5.48
C GLU A 19 0.13 0.30 5.24
N ILE A 20 0.49 -0.29 4.11
CA ILE A 20 1.90 -0.56 3.77
C ILE A 20 2.65 0.74 3.49
N VAL A 21 2.09 1.63 2.67
CA VAL A 21 2.70 2.92 2.33
C VAL A 21 2.78 3.83 3.56
N GLY A 22 1.75 3.79 4.43
CA GLY A 22 1.69 4.54 5.68
C GLY A 22 2.83 4.26 6.66
N LYS A 23 3.50 3.09 6.54
CA LYS A 23 4.71 2.77 7.32
C LYS A 23 5.92 3.61 6.93
N ARG A 24 5.95 4.16 5.71
CA ARG A 24 7.07 4.97 5.18
C ARG A 24 6.72 6.43 5.00
N VAL A 25 5.48 6.74 4.65
CA VAL A 25 5.04 8.10 4.33
C VAL A 25 3.84 8.44 5.20
N LYS A 26 3.80 9.67 5.74
CA LYS A 26 2.63 10.16 6.47
C LYS A 26 1.46 10.36 5.50
N LEU A 27 0.44 9.52 5.64
CA LEU A 27 -0.81 9.60 4.89
C LEU A 27 -1.89 10.31 5.70
N VAL A 28 -2.71 11.10 5.02
CA VAL A 28 -3.90 11.78 5.55
C VAL A 28 -5.12 11.25 4.81
N LYS A 29 -6.14 10.81 5.55
CA LYS A 29 -7.40 10.33 4.98
C LYS A 29 -8.23 11.50 4.46
N LYS A 30 -8.68 11.42 3.19
CA LYS A 30 -9.54 12.40 2.52
C LYS A 30 -10.75 11.66 1.93
N GLY A 31 -11.82 11.54 2.72
CA GLY A 31 -12.99 10.76 2.34
C GLY A 31 -12.66 9.27 2.19
N ARG A 32 -12.74 8.75 0.97
CA ARG A 32 -12.41 7.35 0.63
C ARG A 32 -10.94 7.15 0.23
N GLU A 33 -10.17 8.23 0.09
CA GLU A 33 -8.79 8.19 -0.40
C GLU A 33 -7.78 8.56 0.69
N HIS A 34 -6.50 8.31 0.42
CA HIS A 34 -5.36 8.71 1.25
C HIS A 34 -4.41 9.57 0.42
N SER A 35 -3.90 10.66 1.00
CA SER A 35 -2.92 11.53 0.36
C SER A 35 -1.70 11.75 1.25
N GLY A 36 -0.52 11.91 0.68
CA GLY A 36 0.73 12.18 1.41
C GLY A 36 1.79 12.76 0.47
N LEU A 37 2.94 13.11 1.03
CA LEU A 37 4.09 13.60 0.25
C LEU A 37 4.70 12.48 -0.57
N CYS A 38 5.13 12.79 -1.79
CA CYS A 38 5.83 11.84 -2.63
C CYS A 38 7.20 11.49 -2.02
N PRO A 39 7.53 10.21 -1.76
CA PRO A 39 8.84 9.83 -1.23
C PRO A 39 9.92 9.71 -2.33
N PHE A 40 9.54 9.87 -3.60
CA PHE A 40 10.44 9.63 -4.75
C PHE A 40 10.98 10.91 -5.37
N HIS A 41 10.31 12.05 -5.14
CA HIS A 41 10.72 13.35 -5.67
C HIS A 41 10.72 14.35 -4.52
N ASN A 42 11.78 15.14 -4.43
CA ASN A 42 11.91 16.20 -3.45
C ASN A 42 11.61 17.52 -4.16
N GLU A 43 10.31 17.77 -4.32
CA GLU A 43 9.76 18.98 -4.93
C GLU A 43 10.02 20.22 -4.06
#